data_AF-A0A1F8BCD8-F1
#
_entry.id   AF-A0A1F8BCD8-F1
#
_cell.length_a   1.000
_cell.length_b   1.000
_cell.length_c   1.000
_cell.angle_alpha   90.00
_cell.angle_beta   90.00
_cell.angle_gamma   90.00
#
_symmetry.space_group_name_H-M   'P 1'
#
loop_
_entity.id
_entity.type
_entity.pdbx_description
1 polymer ?
#
loop_
_entity_poly.entity_id
_entity_poly.type
_entity_poly.pdbx_seq_one_letter_code
_entity_poly.pdbx_strand_id
1 'polypeptide(L)'
;MLMKRTQIYLDMNTLIKARLLARNQGKTVSQIIRDALSEFISKKEKPKKYNSLEMIAKLSEEFPDPPGTPRDLSSNIDHYLYGTPKRKIK
;
A
#
# COMPACT_ATOMS: atom_id res chain seq x y z
N MET A 1 -24.48 -2.24 3.04
CA MET A 1 -23.36 -3.19 2.84
C MET A 1 -23.92 -4.44 2.18
N LEU A 2 -23.49 -4.78 0.95
CA LEU A 2 -23.98 -5.96 0.25
C LEU A 2 -23.20 -7.19 0.73
N MET A 3 -23.84 -8.11 1.44
CA MET A 3 -23.22 -9.37 1.89
C MET A 3 -23.75 -10.55 1.09
N LYS A 4 -22.86 -11.40 0.57
CA LYS A 4 -23.23 -12.67 -0.08
C LYS A 4 -23.03 -13.85 0.88
N ARG A 5 -24.05 -14.69 1.02
CA ARG A 5 -23.94 -15.95 1.75
C ARG A 5 -23.13 -16.94 0.92
N THR A 6 -22.09 -17.50 1.52
CA THR A 6 -21.18 -18.46 0.87
C THR A 6 -21.10 -19.72 1.72
N GLN A 7 -21.07 -20.88 1.08
CA GLN A 7 -20.85 -22.19 1.73
C GLN A 7 -19.40 -22.61 1.48
N ILE A 8 -18.70 -23.01 2.54
CA ILE A 8 -17.28 -23.38 2.50
C ILE A 8 -17.10 -24.61 3.38
N TYR A 9 -16.33 -25.58 2.90
CA TYR A 9 -15.92 -26.73 3.70
C TYR A 9 -14.77 -26.32 4.63
N LEU A 10 -14.91 -26.62 5.91
CA LEU A 10 -13.92 -26.34 6.95
C LEU A 10 -13.62 -27.62 7.71
N ASP A 11 -12.35 -27.79 8.10
CA ASP A 11 -12.01 -28.83 9.05
C ASP A 11 -12.75 -28.64 10.37
N MET A 12 -13.13 -29.75 11.00
CA MET A 12 -13.89 -29.76 12.24
C MET A 12 -13.14 -29.04 13.36
N ASN A 13 -11.83 -29.21 13.45
CA ASN A 13 -11.01 -28.54 14.47
C ASN A 13 -11.04 -27.01 14.29
N THR A 14 -11.00 -26.55 13.04
CA THR A 14 -11.06 -25.13 12.70
C THR A 14 -12.41 -24.53 13.07
N LEU A 15 -13.51 -25.24 12.80
CA LEU A 15 -14.85 -24.82 13.17
C LEU A 15 -15.03 -24.72 14.70
N ILE A 16 -14.51 -25.70 15.44
CA ILE A 16 -14.55 -25.71 16.92
C ILE A 16 -13.80 -24.50 17.47
N LYS A 17 -12.57 -24.25 17.00
CA LYS A 17 -11.76 -23.08 17.40
C LYS A 17 -12.46 -21.77 17.08
N ALA A 18 -13.04 -21.64 15.89
CA ALA A 18 -13.77 -20.44 15.49
C ALA A 18 -14.99 -20.17 16.39
N ARG A 19 -15.72 -21.22 16.79
CA ARG A 19 -16.85 -21.10 17.74
C ARG A 19 -16.39 -20.67 19.13
N LEU A 20 -15.28 -21.22 19.61
CA LEU A 20 -14.72 -20.85 20.90
C LEU A 20 -14.27 -19.38 20.92
N LEU A 21 -13.58 -18.94 19.86
CA LEU A 21 -13.20 -17.53 19.70
C LEU A 21 -14.40 -16.61 19.61
N ALA A 22 -15.43 -17.00 18.85
CA ALA A 22 -16.67 -16.24 18.72
C ALA A 22 -17.36 -16.04 20.09
N ARG A 23 -17.43 -17.10 20.90
CA ARG A 23 -17.97 -17.04 22.27
C ARG A 23 -17.16 -16.12 23.17
N ASN A 24 -15.84 -16.28 23.19
CA ASN A 24 -14.96 -15.49 24.05
C ASN A 24 -15.00 -13.98 23.72
N GLN A 25 -15.20 -13.64 22.44
CA GLN A 25 -15.23 -12.25 21.98
C GLN A 25 -16.66 -11.67 21.89
N GLY A 26 -17.70 -12.44 22.21
CA GLY A 26 -19.10 -11.99 22.06
C GLY A 26 -19.49 -11.70 20.60
N LYS A 27 -18.82 -12.34 19.63
CA LYS A 27 -19.03 -12.13 18.19
C LYS A 27 -19.71 -13.33 17.54
N THR A 28 -20.21 -13.15 16.33
CA THR A 28 -20.72 -14.27 15.51
C THR A 28 -19.56 -15.01 14.83
N VAL A 29 -19.73 -16.31 14.58
CA VAL A 29 -18.74 -17.12 13.85
C VAL A 29 -18.47 -16.53 12.46
N SER A 30 -19.52 -16.05 11.78
CA SER A 30 -19.40 -15.38 10.48
C SER A 30 -18.55 -14.12 10.54
N GLN A 31 -18.60 -13.36 11.65
CA GLN A 31 -17.76 -12.18 11.83
C GLN A 31 -16.29 -12.56 12.02
N ILE A 32 -16.01 -13.56 12.86
CA ILE A 32 -14.63 -14.06 13.05
C ILE A 32 -14.03 -14.52 11.73
N ILE A 33 -14.78 -15.29 10.94
CA ILE A 33 -14.30 -15.78 9.63
C ILE A 33 -14.06 -14.62 8.66
N ARG A 34 -14.97 -13.64 8.60
CA ARG A 34 -14.80 -12.46 7.73
C ARG A 34 -13.60 -11.62 8.14
N ASP A 35 -13.44 -11.34 9.43
CA ASP A 35 -12.34 -10.53 9.95
C ASP A 35 -10.99 -11.21 9.61
N ALA A 36 -10.89 -12.52 9.85
CA ALA A 36 -9.70 -13.29 9.51
C ALA A 36 -9.41 -13.34 8.00
N LEU A 37 -10.43 -13.50 7.15
CA LEU A 37 -10.26 -13.47 5.70
C LEU A 37 -9.84 -12.09 5.20
N SER A 38 -10.46 -11.03 5.74
CA SER A 38 -10.13 -9.63 5.39
C SER A 38 -8.68 -9.30 5.75
N GLU A 39 -8.24 -9.70 6.94
CA GLU A 39 -6.86 -9.50 7.39
C GLU A 39 -5.87 -10.30 6.52
N PHE A 40 -6.20 -11.56 6.18
CA PHE A 40 -5.36 -12.40 5.35
C PHE A 40 -5.23 -11.87 3.91
N ILE A 41 -6.34 -11.40 3.33
CA ILE A 41 -6.34 -10.78 2.00
C ILE A 41 -5.55 -9.49 2.03
N SER A 42 -5.80 -8.60 2.99
CA SER A 42 -5.07 -7.33 3.16
C SER A 42 -3.55 -7.54 3.32
N LYS A 43 -3.13 -8.58 4.05
CA LYS A 43 -1.71 -8.93 4.21
C LYS A 43 -1.07 -9.46 2.92
N LYS A 44 -1.84 -10.20 2.10
CA LYS A 44 -1.37 -10.77 0.84
C LYS A 44 -1.40 -9.77 -0.31
N GLU A 45 -2.36 -8.85 -0.29
CA GLU A 45 -2.37 -7.63 -1.07
C GLU A 45 -1.31 -6.67 -0.51
N LYS A 46 -0.03 -7.09 -0.51
CA LYS A 46 1.07 -6.12 -0.48
C LYS A 46 0.74 -5.08 -1.55
N PRO A 47 0.84 -3.77 -1.24
CA PRO A 47 0.39 -2.75 -2.16
C PRO A 47 1.02 -3.03 -3.53
N LYS A 48 0.19 -3.06 -4.58
CA LYS A 48 0.67 -3.03 -5.97
C LYS A 48 1.89 -2.12 -5.98
N LYS A 49 3.05 -2.60 -6.47
CA LYS A 49 4.24 -1.77 -6.67
C LYS A 49 3.74 -0.41 -7.13
N TYR A 50 3.81 0.59 -6.25
CA TYR A 50 3.41 1.93 -6.61
C TYR A 50 4.22 2.22 -7.86
N ASN A 51 3.53 2.51 -8.96
CA ASN A 51 4.20 2.96 -10.17
C ASN A 51 4.86 4.26 -9.73
N SER A 52 6.16 4.23 -9.44
CA SER A 52 6.86 5.30 -8.72
C SER A 52 6.66 6.65 -9.42
N LEU A 53 6.47 6.60 -10.73
CA LEU A 53 6.08 7.70 -11.61
C LEU A 53 4.74 8.36 -11.23
N GLU A 54 3.70 7.59 -10.90
CA GLU A 54 2.39 8.13 -10.47
C GLU A 54 2.47 8.81 -9.11
N MET A 55 3.32 8.29 -8.22
CA MET A 55 3.53 8.89 -6.89
C MET A 55 4.33 10.20 -6.99
N ILE A 56 5.37 10.23 -7.82
CA ILE A 56 6.15 11.45 -8.10
C ILE A 56 5.27 12.49 -8.80
N ALA A 57 4.42 12.08 -9.75
CA ALA A 57 3.49 12.99 -10.43
C ALA A 57 2.52 13.66 -9.44
N LYS A 58 1.89 12.89 -8.55
CA LYS A 58 1.03 13.45 -7.50
C LYS A 58 1.76 14.39 -6.56
N LEU A 59 3.00 14.05 -6.19
CA LEU A 59 3.80 14.91 -5.32
C LEU A 59 4.14 16.25 -5.99
N SER A 60 4.41 16.23 -7.31
CA SER A 60 4.67 17.46 -8.07
C SER A 60 3.42 18.35 -8.26
N GLU A 61 2.23 17.76 -8.20
CA GLU A 61 0.97 18.51 -8.23
C GLU A 61 0.67 19.17 -6.88
N GLU A 62 0.93 18.47 -5.77
CA GLU A 62 0.73 18.99 -4.41
C GLU A 62 1.78 20.05 -4.02
N PHE A 63 3.02 19.89 -4.50
CA PHE A 63 4.13 20.79 -4.22
C PHE A 63 4.74 21.29 -5.54
N PRO A 64 4.17 22.37 -6.11
CA PRO A 64 4.70 22.94 -7.34
C PRO A 64 6.08 23.55 -7.09
N ASP A 65 6.99 23.32 -8.04
CA ASP A 65 8.34 23.88 -7.96
C ASP A 65 8.30 25.42 -7.98
N PRO A 66 9.05 26.10 -7.10
CA PRO A 66 9.16 27.55 -7.13
C PRO A 66 9.81 28.04 -8.45
N PRO A 67 9.51 29.27 -8.90
CA PRO A 67 10.05 29.82 -10.13
C PRO A 67 11.59 29.89 -10.05
N GLY A 68 12.26 29.33 -11.06
CA GLY A 68 13.73 29.26 -11.12
C GLY A 68 14.34 27.93 -10.67
N THR A 69 13.52 26.93 -10.32
CA THR A 69 14.01 25.59 -9.95
C THR A 69 14.72 24.93 -11.14
N PRO A 70 15.99 24.50 -10.97
CA PRO A 70 16.72 23.83 -12.04
C PRO A 70 16.17 22.43 -12.33
N ARG A 71 15.89 22.15 -13.60
CA ARG A 71 15.39 20.83 -14.06
C ARG A 71 16.50 19.81 -14.30
N ASP A 72 17.77 20.23 -14.21
CA ASP A 72 18.96 19.45 -14.54
C ASP A 72 19.74 18.98 -13.29
N LEU A 73 19.14 19.06 -12.09
CA LEU A 73 19.79 18.67 -10.83
C LEU A 73 20.39 17.26 -10.87
N SER A 74 19.66 16.29 -11.41
CA SER A 74 20.11 14.89 -11.49
C SER A 74 21.35 14.70 -12.37
N SER A 75 21.53 15.58 -13.37
CA SER A 75 22.64 15.49 -14.34
C SER A 75 23.84 16.32 -13.93
N ASN A 76 23.64 17.33 -13.09
CA ASN A 76 24.65 18.34 -12.74
C ASN A 76 24.87 18.45 -11.23
N ILE A 77 24.84 17.33 -10.51
CA ILE A 77 25.00 17.28 -9.03
C ILE A 77 26.24 18.06 -8.57
N ASP A 78 27.39 17.84 -9.21
CA ASP A 78 28.66 18.48 -8.83
C ASP A 78 28.68 20.00 -9.07
N HIS A 79 27.88 20.51 -10.01
CA HIS A 79 27.75 21.94 -10.24
C HIS A 79 27.03 22.60 -9.07
N TYR A 80 25.95 21.96 -8.60
CA TYR A 80 25.12 22.50 -7.53
C TYR A 80 25.73 22.29 -6.13
N LEU A 81 26.46 21.19 -5.93
CA LEU A 81 27.13 20.92 -4.64
C LEU A 81 28.49 21.62 -4.52
N TYR A 82 29.25 21.71 -5.61
CA TYR A 82 30.67 22.12 -5.55
C TYR A 82 31.04 23.26 -6.51
N GLY A 83 30.08 23.83 -7.25
CA GLY A 83 30.34 24.97 -8.15
C GLY A 83 31.15 24.62 -9.40
N THR A 84 31.30 23.34 -9.73
CA THR A 84 32.00 22.90 -10.94
C THR A 84 31.25 23.32 -12.21
N PRO A 85 31.91 23.49 -13.38
CA PRO A 85 31.22 23.89 -14.60
C PRO A 85 30.16 22.85 -15.02
N LYS A 86 28.99 23.32 -15.49
CA LYS A 86 27.91 22.44 -15.95
C LYS A 86 28.38 21.48 -17.03
N ARG A 87 27.92 20.23 -16.94
CA ARG A 87 28.25 19.20 -17.92
C ARG A 87 27.56 19.56 -19.24
N LYS A 88 28.34 19.75 -20.30
CA LYS A 88 27.79 19.95 -21.66
C LYS A 88 27.19 18.64 -22.12
N ILE A 89 25.87 18.61 -22.27
CA ILE A 89 25.16 17.49 -22.89
C ILE A 89 25.54 17.54 -24.38
N LYS A 90 26.13 16.47 -24.90
CA LYS A 90 26.38 16.28 -26.33
C LYS A 90 25.12 15.76 -27.01
#